data_AF-G6F0C9-F1
#
_entry.id   AF-G6F0C9-F1
#
_cell.length_a   1.000
_cell.length_b   1.000
_cell.length_c   1.000
_cell.angle_alpha   90.00
_cell.angle_beta   90.00
_cell.angle_gamma   90.00
#
_symmetry.space_group_name_H-M   'P 1'
#
loop_
_entity.id
_entity.type
_entity.pdbx_description
1 polymer ?
#
loop_
_entity_poly.entity_id
_entity_poly.type
_entity_poly.pdbx_seq_one_letter_code
_entity_poly.pdbx_strand_id
1 'polypeptide(L)'
;MDGVIQDFQNAFDGKLTFQKDSNNNFLLSTPQGQLVTSIAAMISDRNRLLAYYVNQVDPNYAVGRMQDGIGRIYFIERKKATKTTVVGRCFGAKSTVIPQYTKVKDQQGNVYESTDSAVINQELIETILDKNGNIVYVDKDGNIVSEDTEGKIAKTKTTTYVDIMFRCLEKGIITCPAGSLTERYQVIAGWESVTNLNDGTVGIADESQAQFEQRRRQSVARNSKNSVDSIMASLLTLDIIEDAYVIENYTADNIDKIDSNPNKLSFELLAHSIYVCVYLRAQTKQSTTTSKETPSEQIAKVIWKNKTPGCALVGNETVLVTDDTTDSDGNCLYCNSRAPQYKISFDYAEKKDVYIKVMMEDSKPIVGDPVTLIKNKIYEVFTGQDGSKKPRIGSQIFASQFYCAVQSLGEWAKVICLKVGLNGVVDKNKVQVAINQMPVLDLDNITVNFMNDTTGA
;
A
#
# COMPACT_ATOMS: atom_id res chain seq x y z
N MET A 1 1.98 -10.44 -43.21
CA MET A 1 2.20 -11.39 -44.33
C MET A 1 2.48 -10.64 -45.62
N ASP A 2 1.68 -9.63 -45.95
CA ASP A 2 1.83 -8.83 -47.20
C ASP A 2 3.20 -8.17 -47.37
N GLY A 3 3.80 -7.65 -46.30
CA GLY A 3 5.16 -7.07 -46.35
C GLY A 3 6.24 -8.07 -46.79
N VAL A 4 6.18 -9.31 -46.29
CA VAL A 4 7.16 -10.35 -46.66
C VAL A 4 6.96 -10.77 -48.11
N ILE A 5 5.70 -10.87 -48.59
CA ILE A 5 5.42 -11.18 -50.00
C ILE A 5 5.93 -10.06 -50.93
N GLN A 6 5.82 -8.80 -50.52
CA GLN A 6 6.37 -7.67 -51.24
C GLN A 6 7.90 -7.71 -51.30
N ASP A 7 8.57 -8.08 -50.21
CA ASP A 7 10.02 -8.27 -50.18
C ASP A 7 10.47 -9.40 -51.14
N PHE A 8 9.70 -10.49 -51.25
CA PHE A 8 9.95 -11.54 -52.24
C PHE A 8 9.77 -11.03 -53.68
N GLN A 9 8.74 -10.23 -53.96
CA GLN A 9 8.59 -9.62 -55.29
C GLN A 9 9.78 -8.73 -55.64
N ASN A 10 10.27 -7.94 -54.67
CA ASN A 10 11.42 -7.07 -54.85
C ASN A 10 12.72 -7.86 -55.02
N ALA A 11 12.93 -8.93 -54.26
CA ALA A 11 14.14 -9.75 -54.31
C ALA A 11 14.31 -10.53 -55.63
N PHE A 12 13.21 -10.76 -56.36
CA PHE A 12 13.21 -11.45 -57.65
C PHE A 12 12.90 -10.51 -58.83
N ASP A 13 13.14 -9.20 -58.69
CA ASP A 13 12.92 -8.18 -59.72
C ASP A 13 11.50 -8.19 -60.33
N GLY A 14 10.48 -8.52 -59.54
CA GLY A 14 9.10 -8.62 -60.00
C GLY A 14 8.83 -9.78 -60.97
N LYS A 15 9.79 -10.69 -61.18
CA LYS A 15 9.67 -11.83 -62.12
C LYS A 15 8.75 -12.95 -61.60
N LEU A 16 8.36 -12.89 -60.32
CA LEU A 16 7.38 -13.81 -59.74
C LEU A 16 5.96 -13.28 -59.97
N THR A 17 5.19 -13.96 -60.82
CA THR A 17 3.80 -13.57 -61.13
C THR A 17 2.83 -14.14 -60.11
N PHE A 18 2.53 -13.36 -59.06
CA PHE A 18 1.48 -13.69 -58.10
C PHE A 18 0.14 -13.18 -58.63
N GLN A 19 -0.69 -14.08 -59.16
CA GLN A 19 -2.04 -13.69 -59.59
C GLN A 19 -2.88 -13.35 -58.34
N LYS A 20 -3.69 -12.30 -58.41
CA LYS A 20 -4.66 -11.95 -57.35
C LYS A 20 -6.08 -12.18 -57.87
N ASP A 21 -7.00 -12.55 -56.99
CA ASP A 21 -8.41 -12.64 -57.30
C ASP A 21 -9.03 -11.23 -57.46
N SER A 22 -10.31 -11.18 -57.83
CA SER A 22 -11.09 -9.94 -58.00
C SER A 22 -11.18 -9.10 -56.71
N ASN A 23 -10.84 -9.68 -55.56
CA ASN A 23 -10.90 -9.07 -54.24
C ASN A 23 -9.49 -8.70 -53.71
N ASN A 24 -8.46 -8.72 -54.58
CA ASN A 24 -7.07 -8.39 -54.28
C ASN A 24 -6.36 -9.39 -53.33
N ASN A 25 -6.89 -10.61 -53.15
CA ASN A 25 -6.25 -11.70 -52.43
C ASN A 25 -5.36 -12.52 -53.36
N PHE A 26 -4.23 -13.02 -52.88
CA PHE A 26 -3.34 -13.85 -53.69
C PHE A 26 -3.98 -15.20 -54.04
N LEU A 27 -3.95 -15.57 -55.33
CA LEU A 27 -4.46 -16.86 -55.83
C LEU A 27 -3.52 -17.99 -55.39
N LEU A 28 -3.97 -18.77 -54.40
CA LEU A 28 -3.31 -19.99 -53.90
C LEU A 28 -3.30 -21.14 -54.93
N SER A 29 -3.84 -20.98 -56.14
CA SER A 29 -3.98 -22.08 -57.12
C SER A 29 -2.72 -22.38 -57.92
N THR A 30 -1.65 -21.58 -57.80
CA THR A 30 -0.36 -21.83 -58.47
C THR A 30 0.66 -22.46 -57.51
N PRO A 31 1.46 -23.46 -57.94
CA PRO A 31 2.49 -24.06 -57.09
C PRO A 31 3.51 -23.05 -56.54
N GLN A 32 3.83 -22.01 -57.32
CA GLN A 32 4.74 -20.93 -56.93
C GLN A 32 4.11 -20.03 -55.85
N GLY A 33 2.82 -19.71 -55.98
CA GLY A 33 2.07 -18.97 -54.96
C GLY A 33 2.02 -19.70 -53.62
N GLN A 34 1.75 -21.00 -53.64
CA GLN A 34 1.70 -21.84 -52.42
C GLN A 34 3.03 -21.92 -51.66
N LEU A 35 4.14 -22.03 -52.38
CA LEU A 35 5.48 -22.06 -51.78
C LEU A 35 5.83 -20.72 -51.13
N VAL A 36 5.60 -19.60 -51.83
CA VAL A 36 5.92 -18.27 -51.31
C VAL A 36 5.01 -17.89 -50.15
N THR A 37 3.71 -18.23 -50.19
CA THR A 37 2.81 -17.99 -49.05
C THR A 37 3.23 -18.80 -47.82
N SER A 38 3.67 -20.05 -48.02
CA SER A 38 4.16 -20.90 -46.93
C SER A 38 5.47 -20.37 -46.34
N ILE A 39 6.42 -19.95 -47.17
CA ILE A 39 7.68 -19.33 -46.72
C ILE A 39 7.42 -17.99 -46.02
N ALA A 40 6.54 -17.16 -46.56
CA ALA A 40 6.15 -15.89 -45.95
C ALA A 40 5.47 -16.09 -44.59
N ALA A 41 4.63 -17.12 -44.45
CA ALA A 41 4.04 -17.50 -43.16
C ALA A 41 5.13 -17.97 -42.17
N MET A 42 6.05 -18.85 -42.59
CA MET A 42 7.17 -19.29 -41.74
C MET A 42 8.07 -18.13 -41.29
N ILE A 43 8.41 -17.20 -42.19
CA ILE A 43 9.22 -16.02 -41.86
C ILE A 43 8.45 -15.09 -40.94
N SER A 44 7.16 -14.86 -41.20
CA SER A 44 6.31 -14.03 -40.34
C SER A 44 6.20 -14.60 -38.93
N ASP A 45 6.03 -15.91 -38.79
CA ASP A 45 5.95 -16.57 -37.48
C ASP A 45 7.30 -16.55 -36.76
N ARG A 46 8.40 -16.78 -37.48
CA ARG A 46 9.76 -16.64 -36.94
C ARG A 46 10.05 -15.22 -36.47
N ASN A 47 9.68 -14.21 -37.26
CA ASN A 47 9.88 -12.80 -36.89
C ASN A 47 9.00 -12.42 -35.69
N ARG A 48 7.77 -12.94 -35.60
CA ARG A 48 6.90 -12.74 -34.43
C ARG A 48 7.51 -13.37 -33.18
N LEU A 49 8.07 -14.58 -33.29
CA LEU A 49 8.78 -15.24 -32.19
C LEU A 49 10.02 -14.45 -31.77
N LEU A 50 10.82 -13.97 -32.72
CA LEU A 50 12.00 -13.16 -32.43
C LEU A 50 11.61 -11.84 -31.75
N ALA A 51 10.61 -11.13 -32.27
CA ALA A 51 10.11 -9.90 -31.68
C ALA A 51 9.61 -10.13 -30.24
N TYR A 52 8.90 -11.24 -30.00
CA TYR A 52 8.48 -11.62 -28.65
C TYR A 52 9.69 -11.78 -27.71
N TYR A 53 10.74 -12.51 -28.12
CA TYR A 53 11.93 -12.69 -27.29
C TYR A 53 12.76 -11.42 -27.11
N VAL A 54 12.86 -10.56 -28.13
CA VAL A 54 13.56 -9.28 -28.01
C VAL A 54 12.82 -8.35 -27.05
N ASN A 55 11.48 -8.32 -27.10
CA ASN A 55 10.69 -7.54 -26.15
C ASN A 55 10.83 -8.04 -24.71
N GLN A 56 11.18 -9.31 -24.49
CA GLN A 56 11.44 -9.84 -23.15
C GLN A 56 12.73 -9.32 -22.50
N VAL A 57 13.55 -8.55 -23.23
CA VAL A 57 14.70 -7.83 -22.65
C VAL A 57 14.24 -6.58 -21.90
N ASP A 58 13.14 -5.95 -22.31
CA ASP A 58 12.56 -4.81 -21.60
C ASP A 58 11.78 -5.31 -20.38
N PRO A 59 12.15 -4.87 -19.15
CA PRO A 59 11.46 -5.28 -17.94
C PRO A 59 9.95 -5.00 -17.92
N ASN A 60 9.47 -4.00 -18.65
CA ASN A 60 8.04 -3.66 -18.72
C ASN A 60 7.22 -4.66 -19.55
N TYR A 61 7.87 -5.36 -20.50
CA TYR A 61 7.23 -6.30 -21.41
C TYR A 61 7.63 -7.77 -21.15
N ALA A 62 8.64 -8.00 -20.31
CA ALA A 62 9.10 -9.33 -19.95
C ALA A 62 8.08 -10.11 -19.10
N VAL A 63 7.92 -11.40 -19.39
CA VAL A 63 6.99 -12.30 -18.68
C VAL A 63 7.62 -13.65 -18.34
N GLY A 64 7.04 -14.34 -17.37
CA GLY A 64 7.47 -15.69 -16.98
C GLY A 64 8.95 -15.77 -16.59
N ARG A 65 9.67 -16.75 -17.13
CA ARG A 65 11.06 -17.05 -16.75
C ARG A 65 12.06 -15.94 -17.10
N MET A 66 11.80 -15.16 -18.16
CA MET A 66 12.65 -14.01 -18.49
C MET A 66 12.47 -12.89 -17.47
N GLN A 67 11.23 -12.60 -17.06
CA GLN A 67 10.96 -11.64 -15.98
C GLN A 67 11.61 -12.07 -14.66
N ASP A 68 11.51 -13.36 -14.31
CA ASP A 68 12.18 -13.92 -13.13
C ASP A 68 13.71 -13.79 -13.25
N GLY A 69 14.27 -13.98 -14.46
CA GLY A 69 15.69 -13.79 -14.75
C GLY A 69 16.15 -12.35 -14.56
N ILE A 70 15.38 -11.37 -15.05
CA ILE A 70 15.64 -9.93 -14.83
C ILE A 70 15.59 -9.62 -13.32
N GLY A 71 14.60 -10.15 -12.60
CA GLY A 71 14.51 -9.97 -11.14
C GLY A 71 15.74 -10.47 -10.39
N ARG A 72 16.34 -11.58 -10.81
CA ARG A 72 17.58 -12.12 -10.22
C ARG A 72 18.79 -11.20 -10.40
N ILE A 73 18.86 -10.41 -11.47
CA ILE A 73 19.90 -9.38 -11.64
C ILE A 73 19.83 -8.35 -10.50
N TYR A 74 18.62 -8.09 -9.99
CA TYR A 74 18.38 -7.18 -8.86
C TYR A 74 18.28 -7.89 -7.51
N PHE A 75 18.75 -9.15 -7.42
CA PHE A 75 18.73 -9.97 -6.20
C PHE A 75 17.33 -10.18 -5.59
N ILE A 76 16.28 -10.09 -6.41
CA ILE A 76 14.92 -10.37 -5.96
C ILE A 76 14.37 -11.64 -6.63
N GLU A 77 13.75 -12.49 -5.81
CA GLU A 77 13.03 -13.68 -6.28
C GLU A 77 11.53 -13.53 -6.02
N ARG A 78 10.72 -14.22 -6.83
CA ARG A 78 9.26 -14.22 -6.71
C ARG A 78 8.85 -14.85 -5.38
N LYS A 79 7.98 -14.16 -4.62
CA LYS A 79 7.42 -14.73 -3.39
C LYS A 79 6.50 -15.89 -3.75
N LYS A 80 6.77 -17.06 -3.16
CA LYS A 80 5.97 -18.27 -3.36
C LYS A 80 4.77 -18.28 -2.43
N ALA A 81 3.73 -18.99 -2.85
CA ALA A 81 2.54 -19.21 -2.05
C ALA A 81 2.89 -19.89 -0.72
N THR A 82 2.29 -19.38 0.36
CA THR A 82 2.39 -19.96 1.71
C THR A 82 1.14 -20.75 2.02
N LYS A 83 1.26 -21.70 2.96
CA LYS A 83 0.15 -22.52 3.42
C LYS A 83 -0.57 -21.81 4.56
N THR A 84 -1.89 -21.92 4.60
CA THR A 84 -2.69 -21.51 5.75
C THR A 84 -2.32 -22.36 6.97
N THR A 85 -2.18 -21.71 8.12
CA THR A 85 -1.99 -22.39 9.41
C THR A 85 -3.15 -22.09 10.34
N VAL A 86 -3.56 -23.06 11.14
CA VAL A 86 -4.66 -22.93 12.11
C VAL A 86 -4.31 -23.69 13.38
N VAL A 87 -4.69 -23.15 14.54
CA VAL A 87 -4.58 -23.86 15.81
C VAL A 87 -5.87 -24.65 16.01
N GLY A 88 -5.77 -25.97 15.95
CA GLY A 88 -6.86 -26.90 16.21
C GLY A 88 -6.79 -27.43 17.63
N ARG A 89 -7.88 -27.27 18.37
CA ARG A 89 -8.14 -27.88 19.66
C ARG A 89 -8.69 -29.29 19.47
N CYS A 90 -7.93 -30.28 19.90
CA CYS A 90 -8.31 -31.69 19.82
C CYS A 90 -8.82 -32.18 21.18
N PHE A 91 -10.01 -32.78 21.22
CA PHE A 91 -10.62 -33.35 22.41
C PHE A 91 -10.54 -34.87 22.41
N GLY A 92 -10.33 -35.47 23.57
CA GLY A 92 -10.28 -36.93 23.71
C GLY A 92 -9.80 -37.37 25.09
N ALA A 93 -9.55 -38.66 25.24
CA ALA A 93 -9.07 -39.25 26.49
C ALA A 93 -7.67 -38.74 26.88
N LYS A 94 -7.45 -38.53 28.18
CA LYS A 94 -6.15 -38.12 28.73
C LYS A 94 -5.06 -39.13 28.36
N SER A 95 -3.86 -38.61 28.07
CA SER A 95 -2.69 -39.37 27.62
C SER A 95 -2.78 -39.95 26.20
N THR A 96 -3.82 -39.59 25.42
CA THR A 96 -3.86 -39.92 23.99
C THR A 96 -2.82 -39.11 23.23
N VAL A 97 -1.99 -39.78 22.43
CA VAL A 97 -0.99 -39.14 21.57
C VAL A 97 -1.59 -38.90 20.19
N ILE A 98 -1.53 -37.65 19.72
CA ILE A 98 -1.80 -37.27 18.34
C ILE A 98 -0.45 -37.14 17.63
N PRO A 99 -0.11 -38.05 16.70
CA PRO A 99 1.16 -38.00 15.98
C PRO A 99 1.27 -36.76 15.07
N GLN A 100 2.50 -36.41 14.73
CA GLN A 100 2.79 -35.48 13.64
C GLN A 100 2.20 -36.02 12.32
N TYR A 101 1.82 -35.12 11.40
CA TYR A 101 1.19 -35.45 10.12
C TYR A 101 -0.22 -36.06 10.20
N THR A 102 -0.86 -36.00 11.37
CA THR A 102 -2.28 -36.36 11.52
C THR A 102 -3.13 -35.41 10.71
N LYS A 103 -4.11 -35.94 9.97
CA LYS A 103 -4.93 -35.15 9.05
C LYS A 103 -6.31 -34.82 9.62
N VAL A 104 -6.75 -33.60 9.35
CA VAL A 104 -8.07 -33.05 9.69
C VAL A 104 -8.58 -32.28 8.48
N LYS A 105 -9.89 -32.05 8.43
CA LYS A 105 -10.55 -31.42 7.29
C LYS A 105 -11.55 -30.38 7.78
N ASP A 106 -11.62 -29.28 7.05
CA ASP A 106 -12.58 -28.22 7.32
C ASP A 106 -13.95 -28.48 6.66
N GLN A 107 -14.93 -27.62 6.95
CA GLN A 107 -16.26 -27.66 6.35
C GLN A 107 -16.27 -27.46 4.82
N GLN A 108 -15.23 -26.86 4.26
CA GLN A 108 -15.12 -26.55 2.82
C GLN A 108 -14.41 -27.65 2.02
N GLY A 109 -13.86 -28.66 2.71
CA GLY A 109 -13.18 -29.78 2.09
C GLY A 109 -11.65 -29.72 2.15
N ASN A 110 -11.08 -28.63 2.65
CA ASN A 110 -9.64 -28.44 2.69
C ASN A 110 -9.01 -29.32 3.77
N VAL A 111 -7.93 -30.01 3.42
CA VAL A 111 -7.23 -30.93 4.32
C VAL A 111 -6.03 -30.23 4.95
N TYR A 112 -5.91 -30.35 6.26
CA TYR A 112 -4.79 -29.87 7.05
C TYR A 112 -4.07 -31.03 7.72
N GLU A 113 -2.77 -30.86 7.96
CA GLU A 113 -1.92 -31.84 8.64
C GLU A 113 -1.26 -31.20 9.88
N SER A 114 -1.11 -31.97 10.96
CA SER A 114 -0.45 -31.49 12.17
C SER A 114 1.04 -31.26 11.94
N THR A 115 1.57 -30.14 12.43
CA THR A 115 2.99 -29.80 12.31
C THR A 115 3.85 -30.55 13.30
N ASP A 116 3.29 -30.93 14.44
CA ASP A 116 3.99 -31.55 15.57
C ASP A 116 3.12 -32.65 16.19
N SER A 117 3.76 -33.56 16.95
CA SER A 117 3.02 -34.48 17.81
C SER A 117 2.64 -33.79 19.12
N ALA A 118 1.49 -34.15 19.68
CA ALA A 118 1.05 -33.63 20.97
C ALA A 118 0.27 -34.69 21.75
N VAL A 119 0.24 -34.53 23.07
CA VAL A 119 -0.48 -35.44 23.97
C VAL A 119 -1.65 -34.69 24.60
N ILE A 120 -2.83 -35.30 24.59
CA ILE A 120 -4.01 -34.75 25.24
C ILE A 120 -3.81 -34.78 26.76
N ASN A 121 -3.55 -33.62 27.36
CA ASN A 121 -3.24 -33.51 28.80
C ASN A 121 -3.81 -32.28 29.49
N GLN A 122 -4.41 -31.33 28.76
CA GLN A 122 -5.05 -30.15 29.34
C GLN A 122 -6.49 -30.48 29.74
N GLU A 123 -6.99 -29.84 30.79
CA GLU A 123 -8.33 -30.06 31.31
C GLU A 123 -9.17 -28.78 31.20
N LEU A 124 -10.37 -28.91 30.66
CA LEU A 124 -11.40 -27.89 30.66
C LEU A 124 -12.51 -28.35 31.60
N ILE A 125 -12.79 -27.57 32.64
CA ILE A 125 -13.82 -27.88 33.64
C ILE A 125 -15.01 -26.96 33.38
N GLU A 126 -16.13 -27.53 32.94
CA GLU A 126 -17.37 -26.81 32.69
C GLU A 126 -18.41 -27.15 33.76
N THR A 127 -19.17 -26.16 34.22
CA THR A 127 -20.29 -26.40 35.14
C THR A 127 -21.50 -26.89 34.36
N ILE A 128 -22.15 -27.95 34.83
CA ILE A 128 -23.32 -28.53 34.19
C ILE A 128 -24.55 -27.67 34.54
N LEU A 129 -25.29 -27.27 33.51
CA LEU A 129 -26.56 -26.56 33.63
C LEU A 129 -27.74 -27.52 33.37
N ASP A 130 -28.88 -27.26 34.00
CA ASP A 130 -30.14 -27.92 33.72
C ASP A 130 -30.80 -27.37 32.44
N LYS A 131 -31.95 -27.93 32.07
CA LYS A 131 -32.71 -27.56 30.85
C LYS A 131 -33.21 -26.10 30.87
N ASN A 132 -33.23 -25.48 32.04
CA ASN A 132 -33.68 -24.11 32.28
C ASN A 132 -32.50 -23.14 32.45
N GLY A 133 -31.25 -23.61 32.34
CA GLY A 133 -30.03 -22.81 32.46
C GLY A 133 -29.51 -22.64 33.89
N ASN A 134 -30.06 -23.35 34.88
CA ASN A 134 -29.60 -23.28 36.27
C ASN A 134 -28.45 -24.24 36.54
N ILE A 135 -27.55 -23.89 37.47
CA ILE A 135 -26.44 -24.76 37.89
C ILE A 135 -26.99 -26.02 38.56
N VAL A 136 -26.51 -27.19 38.14
CA VAL A 136 -26.79 -28.47 38.80
C VAL A 136 -25.81 -28.66 39.94
N TYR A 137 -26.30 -28.84 41.16
CA TYR A 137 -25.47 -29.13 42.34
C TYR A 137 -25.49 -30.62 42.65
N VAL A 138 -24.38 -31.11 43.21
CA VAL A 138 -24.25 -32.47 43.74
C VAL A 138 -23.86 -32.47 45.21
N ASP A 139 -24.35 -33.46 45.95
CA ASP A 139 -23.91 -33.76 47.31
C ASP A 139 -22.55 -34.51 47.31
N LYS A 140 -22.04 -34.83 48.50
CA LYS A 140 -20.76 -35.54 48.68
C LYS A 140 -20.77 -36.96 48.10
N ASP A 141 -21.95 -37.52 47.82
CA ASP A 141 -22.16 -38.85 47.26
C ASP A 141 -22.44 -38.81 45.74
N GLY A 142 -22.46 -37.62 45.12
CA GLY A 142 -22.62 -37.42 43.68
C GLY A 142 -24.08 -37.37 43.19
N ASN A 143 -25.06 -37.36 44.09
CA ASN A 143 -26.47 -37.27 43.72
C ASN A 143 -26.86 -35.84 43.39
N ILE A 144 -27.76 -35.68 42.42
CA ILE A 144 -28.28 -34.36 42.01
C ILE A 144 -29.21 -33.82 43.11
N VAL A 145 -28.96 -32.59 43.57
CA VAL A 145 -29.70 -31.94 44.65
C VAL A 145 -30.18 -30.53 44.25
N SER A 146 -31.29 -30.08 44.83
CA SER A 146 -31.82 -28.73 44.61
C SER A 146 -31.08 -27.69 45.47
N GLU A 147 -30.60 -26.62 44.80
CA GLU A 147 -30.06 -25.33 45.28
C GLU A 147 -28.95 -25.27 46.36
N ASP A 148 -28.25 -24.13 46.31
CA ASP A 148 -27.01 -23.75 47.00
C ASP A 148 -27.18 -23.75 48.53
N THR A 149 -26.62 -24.74 49.20
CA THR A 149 -26.56 -24.82 50.67
C THR A 149 -25.20 -25.38 51.07
N GLU A 150 -24.71 -24.92 52.22
CA GLU A 150 -23.38 -25.18 52.75
C GLU A 150 -22.98 -26.67 52.67
N GLY A 151 -21.99 -26.98 51.83
CA GLY A 151 -21.44 -28.34 51.66
C GLY A 151 -21.75 -29.06 50.33
N LYS A 152 -22.48 -28.43 49.40
CA LYS A 152 -22.72 -28.94 48.03
C LYS A 152 -21.76 -28.29 47.01
N ILE A 153 -21.36 -29.03 45.98
CA ILE A 153 -20.49 -28.51 44.90
C ILE A 153 -21.24 -28.51 43.57
N ALA A 154 -20.95 -27.52 42.72
CA ALA A 154 -21.46 -27.49 41.36
C ALA A 154 -21.00 -28.75 40.61
N LYS A 155 -21.92 -29.43 39.93
CA LYS A 155 -21.59 -30.59 39.11
C LYS A 155 -20.77 -30.11 37.92
N THR A 156 -19.56 -30.61 37.79
CA THR A 156 -18.65 -30.22 36.70
C THR A 156 -18.44 -31.38 35.73
N LYS A 157 -18.25 -31.03 34.45
CA LYS A 157 -17.80 -31.93 33.40
C LYS A 157 -16.36 -31.55 33.07
N THR A 158 -15.44 -32.49 33.25
CA THR A 158 -14.05 -32.33 32.83
C THR A 158 -13.89 -32.90 31.43
N THR A 159 -13.53 -32.06 30.47
CA THR A 159 -13.18 -32.46 29.10
C THR A 159 -11.69 -32.24 28.91
N THR A 160 -10.96 -33.24 28.43
CA THR A 160 -9.52 -33.11 28.17
C THR A 160 -9.23 -32.72 26.73
N TYR A 161 -8.25 -31.83 26.53
CA TYR A 161 -7.90 -31.31 25.21
C TYR A 161 -6.39 -31.03 25.05
N VAL A 162 -6.00 -30.71 23.82
CA VAL A 162 -4.69 -30.14 23.47
C VAL A 162 -4.82 -29.25 22.24
N ASP A 163 -4.10 -28.13 22.22
CA ASP A 163 -4.03 -27.23 21.07
C ASP A 163 -2.83 -27.59 20.19
N ILE A 164 -3.08 -27.89 18.91
CA ILE A 164 -2.06 -28.33 17.94
C ILE A 164 -2.11 -27.41 16.72
N MET A 165 -0.95 -27.06 16.19
CA MET A 165 -0.88 -26.33 14.93
C MET A 165 -1.05 -27.27 13.74
N PHE A 166 -2.01 -26.94 12.88
CA PHE A 166 -2.30 -27.62 11.64
C PHE A 166 -1.94 -26.70 10.46
N ARG A 167 -1.37 -27.26 9.39
CA ARG A 167 -1.08 -26.56 8.15
C ARG A 167 -1.86 -27.15 6.99
N CYS A 168 -2.40 -26.32 6.11
CA CYS A 168 -3.14 -26.79 4.94
C CYS A 168 -2.20 -27.59 4.00
N LEU A 169 -2.72 -28.63 3.35
CA LEU A 169 -1.96 -29.36 2.34
C LEU A 169 -1.78 -28.54 1.07
N GLU A 170 -2.83 -27.82 0.66
CA GLU A 170 -2.80 -26.91 -0.48
C GLU A 170 -2.21 -25.55 -0.09
N LYS A 171 -1.58 -24.90 -1.06
CA LYS A 171 -0.98 -23.56 -0.90
C LYS A 171 -1.91 -22.51 -1.48
N GLY A 172 -1.88 -21.31 -0.91
CA GLY A 172 -2.65 -20.18 -1.41
C GLY A 172 -3.56 -19.57 -0.35
N ILE A 173 -4.52 -18.77 -0.82
CA ILE A 173 -5.45 -18.02 0.02
C ILE A 173 -6.61 -18.94 0.40
N ILE A 174 -6.37 -19.81 1.38
CA ILE A 174 -7.40 -20.72 1.92
C ILE A 174 -7.80 -20.22 3.30
N THR A 175 -9.03 -19.73 3.43
CA THR A 175 -9.54 -19.20 4.70
C THR A 175 -10.04 -20.34 5.60
N CYS A 176 -9.66 -20.34 6.88
CA CYS A 176 -10.17 -21.28 7.88
C CYS A 176 -10.83 -20.50 9.02
N PRO A 177 -12.11 -20.14 8.92
CA PRO A 177 -12.83 -19.42 9.97
C PRO A 177 -12.93 -20.24 11.27
N ALA A 178 -13.15 -19.58 12.40
CA ALA A 178 -13.41 -20.21 13.70
C ALA A 178 -14.54 -21.26 13.59
N GLY A 179 -14.32 -22.43 14.19
CA GLY A 179 -15.25 -23.57 14.16
C GLY A 179 -15.37 -24.30 12.82
N SER A 180 -14.59 -23.93 11.79
CA SER A 180 -14.64 -24.61 10.50
C SER A 180 -13.89 -25.94 10.47
N LEU A 181 -12.93 -26.16 11.38
CA LEU A 181 -12.12 -27.37 11.43
C LEU A 181 -12.82 -28.48 12.21
N THR A 182 -13.67 -29.29 11.55
CA THR A 182 -14.59 -30.19 12.27
C THR A 182 -14.37 -31.68 12.02
N GLU A 183 -13.78 -32.07 10.88
CA GLU A 183 -13.74 -33.47 10.45
C GLU A 183 -12.36 -34.09 10.71
N ARG A 184 -12.33 -35.25 11.39
CA ARG A 184 -11.11 -36.05 11.58
C ARG A 184 -10.94 -36.97 10.37
N TYR A 185 -9.80 -36.86 9.69
CA TYR A 185 -9.53 -37.69 8.51
C TYR A 185 -9.06 -39.10 8.88
N GLN A 186 -8.54 -39.30 10.10
CA GLN A 186 -8.01 -40.57 10.59
C GLN A 186 -8.62 -40.91 11.96
N VAL A 187 -8.86 -42.20 12.21
CA VAL A 187 -9.32 -42.70 13.50
C VAL A 187 -8.11 -43.00 14.38
N ILE A 188 -7.90 -42.18 15.42
CA ILE A 188 -6.93 -42.43 16.50
C ILE A 188 -7.73 -42.83 17.74
N ALA A 189 -7.39 -43.97 18.34
CA ALA A 189 -8.05 -44.44 19.56
C ALA A 189 -7.84 -43.42 20.70
N GLY A 190 -8.93 -43.02 21.36
CA GLY A 190 -8.91 -41.99 22.40
C GLY A 190 -9.04 -40.55 21.89
N TRP A 191 -8.99 -40.29 20.57
CA TRP A 191 -9.30 -38.98 20.00
C TRP A 191 -10.76 -38.91 19.55
N GLU A 192 -11.49 -37.89 20.00
CA GLU A 192 -12.94 -37.79 19.81
C GLU A 192 -13.34 -36.74 18.79
N SER A 193 -12.79 -35.53 18.88
CA SER A 193 -13.15 -34.41 17.99
C SER A 193 -12.03 -33.37 17.87
N VAL A 194 -12.19 -32.47 16.90
CA VAL A 194 -11.32 -31.31 16.70
C VAL A 194 -12.19 -30.09 16.37
N THR A 195 -11.75 -28.92 16.81
CA THR A 195 -12.33 -27.61 16.47
C THR A 195 -11.23 -26.55 16.47
N ASN A 196 -11.41 -25.42 15.81
CA ASN A 196 -10.52 -24.26 15.94
C ASN A 196 -11.27 -23.11 16.61
N LEU A 197 -10.74 -22.58 17.71
CA LEU A 197 -11.42 -21.50 18.45
C LEU A 197 -11.29 -20.14 17.79
N ASN A 198 -10.20 -19.93 17.06
CA ASN A 198 -9.90 -18.69 16.36
C ASN A 198 -9.74 -18.98 14.87
N ASP A 199 -9.89 -17.92 14.07
CA ASP A 199 -9.58 -17.96 12.64
C ASP A 199 -8.11 -18.37 12.40
N GLY A 200 -7.89 -19.16 11.37
CA GLY A 200 -6.54 -19.51 10.91
C GLY A 200 -5.85 -18.34 10.21
N THR A 201 -4.53 -18.31 10.31
CA THR A 201 -3.70 -17.38 9.54
C THR A 201 -3.71 -17.80 8.08
N VAL A 202 -4.41 -17.02 7.26
CA VAL A 202 -4.60 -17.29 5.83
C VAL A 202 -3.26 -17.26 5.10
N GLY A 203 -3.01 -18.28 4.28
CA GLY A 203 -1.87 -18.32 3.38
C GLY A 203 -1.94 -17.24 2.31
N ILE A 204 -0.83 -17.03 1.61
CA ILE A 204 -0.73 -16.05 0.53
C ILE A 204 -0.60 -16.80 -0.79
N ALA A 205 -1.21 -16.28 -1.86
CA ALA A 205 -1.02 -16.81 -3.22
C ALA A 205 0.39 -16.53 -3.75
N ASP A 206 0.75 -17.18 -4.86
CA ASP A 206 1.98 -16.83 -5.59
C ASP A 206 1.93 -15.36 -6.05
N GLU A 207 3.06 -14.68 -5.93
CA GLU A 207 3.17 -13.28 -6.35
C GLU A 207 2.92 -13.14 -7.86
N SER A 208 1.95 -12.30 -8.23
CA SER A 208 1.62 -12.06 -9.63
C SER A 208 2.76 -11.34 -10.37
N GLN A 209 2.75 -11.41 -11.71
CA GLN A 209 3.75 -10.74 -12.56
C GLN A 209 3.76 -9.21 -12.34
N ALA A 210 2.58 -8.59 -12.20
CA ALA A 210 2.45 -7.17 -11.96
C ALA A 210 2.99 -6.75 -10.57
N GLN A 211 2.70 -7.54 -9.53
CA GLN A 211 3.22 -7.28 -8.18
C GLN A 211 4.74 -7.44 -8.11
N PHE A 212 5.28 -8.45 -8.80
CA PHE A 212 6.72 -8.66 -8.90
C PHE A 212 7.42 -7.47 -9.57
N GLU A 213 6.87 -6.96 -10.66
CA GLU A 213 7.43 -5.80 -11.37
C GLU A 213 7.32 -4.51 -10.56
N GLN A 214 6.19 -4.30 -9.87
CA GLN A 214 6.04 -3.18 -8.95
C GLN A 214 7.09 -3.22 -7.84
N ARG A 215 7.35 -4.41 -7.26
CA ARG A 215 8.39 -4.59 -6.25
C ARG A 215 9.80 -4.43 -6.82
N ARG A 216 10.05 -4.88 -8.05
CA ARG A 216 11.32 -4.63 -8.77
C ARG A 216 11.57 -3.14 -8.93
N ARG A 217 10.59 -2.38 -9.44
CA ARG A 217 10.68 -0.92 -9.59
C ARG A 217 10.97 -0.23 -8.25
N GLN A 218 10.28 -0.65 -7.18
CA GLN A 218 10.54 -0.16 -5.84
C GLN A 218 11.94 -0.54 -5.33
N SER A 219 12.45 -1.73 -5.64
CA SER A 219 13.79 -2.17 -5.25
C SER A 219 14.88 -1.35 -5.94
N VAL A 220 14.72 -1.05 -7.24
CA VAL A 220 15.62 -0.17 -7.98
C VAL A 220 15.60 1.24 -7.38
N ALA A 221 14.42 1.75 -7.02
CA ALA A 221 14.29 3.04 -6.35
C ALA A 221 14.93 3.06 -4.94
N ARG A 222 14.83 1.96 -4.17
CA ARG A 222 15.44 1.82 -2.83
C ARG A 222 16.98 1.84 -2.85
N ASN A 223 17.59 1.42 -3.96
CA ASN A 223 19.05 1.43 -4.12
C ASN A 223 19.59 2.82 -4.48
N SER A 224 18.73 3.80 -4.77
CA SER A 224 19.17 5.18 -4.87
C SER A 224 19.53 5.66 -3.46
N LYS A 225 20.79 6.02 -3.27
CA LYS A 225 21.32 6.68 -2.07
C LYS A 225 21.89 8.01 -2.52
N ASN A 226 21.98 8.98 -1.62
CA ASN A 226 22.62 10.26 -1.92
C ASN A 226 21.90 11.07 -3.02
N SER A 227 20.56 11.04 -3.02
CA SER A 227 19.74 11.95 -3.81
C SER A 227 18.61 12.52 -2.96
N VAL A 228 18.26 13.79 -3.21
CA VAL A 228 17.11 14.47 -2.61
C VAL A 228 15.83 13.66 -2.80
N ASP A 229 15.64 13.10 -4.00
CA ASP A 229 14.50 12.26 -4.35
C ASP A 229 14.43 10.97 -3.53
N SER A 230 15.57 10.33 -3.25
CA SER A 230 15.61 9.11 -2.43
C SER A 230 15.22 9.37 -0.98
N ILE A 231 15.72 10.48 -0.41
CA ILE A 231 15.35 10.90 0.95
C ILE A 231 13.84 11.16 1.00
N MET A 232 13.31 11.95 0.06
CA MET A 232 11.88 12.27 0.00
C MET A 232 11.02 11.00 -0.17
N ALA A 233 11.36 10.12 -1.11
CA ALA A 233 10.62 8.88 -1.35
C ALA A 233 10.64 7.93 -0.15
N SER A 234 11.77 7.85 0.54
CA SER A 234 11.91 7.02 1.75
C SER A 234 11.08 7.57 2.91
N LEU A 235 11.04 8.89 3.07
CA LEU A 235 10.20 9.55 4.08
C LEU A 235 8.71 9.33 3.81
N LEU A 236 8.27 9.47 2.57
CA LEU A 236 6.88 9.23 2.16
C LEU A 236 6.44 7.76 2.27
N THR A 237 7.36 6.83 2.49
CA THR A 237 7.05 5.42 2.75
C THR A 237 6.67 5.17 4.22
N LEU A 238 6.98 6.10 5.13
CA LEU A 238 6.59 6.01 6.52
C LEU A 238 5.10 6.34 6.68
N ASP A 239 4.32 5.44 7.26
CA ASP A 239 2.87 5.62 7.46
C ASP A 239 2.50 6.86 8.30
N ILE A 240 3.45 7.33 9.12
CA ILE A 240 3.33 8.53 9.96
C ILE A 240 3.46 9.85 9.18
N ILE A 241 3.98 9.81 7.95
CA ILE A 241 4.21 10.99 7.11
C ILE A 241 3.07 11.14 6.11
N GLU A 242 2.51 12.35 6.01
CA GLU A 242 1.53 12.71 5.00
C GLU A 242 2.17 13.42 3.80
N ASP A 243 3.17 14.27 4.04
CA ASP A 243 3.97 14.87 2.97
C ASP A 243 5.39 15.17 3.46
N ALA A 244 6.35 15.30 2.53
CA ALA A 244 7.74 15.62 2.83
C ALA A 244 8.34 16.51 1.73
N TYR A 245 9.13 17.50 2.12
CA TYR A 245 9.88 18.37 1.23
C TYR A 245 11.37 18.22 1.53
N VAL A 246 12.17 18.02 0.48
CA VAL A 246 13.62 17.93 0.61
C VAL A 246 14.24 18.82 -0.45
N ILE A 247 15.21 19.63 -0.05
CA ILE A 247 16.00 20.47 -0.95
C ILE A 247 17.46 20.46 -0.49
N GLU A 248 18.37 20.54 -1.45
CA GLU A 248 19.80 20.65 -1.19
C GLU A 248 20.29 22.01 -1.70
N ASN A 249 21.15 22.64 -0.91
CA ASN A 249 21.98 23.74 -1.35
C ASN A 249 23.38 23.22 -1.68
N TYR A 250 23.66 23.08 -2.97
CA TYR A 250 24.97 22.65 -3.47
C TYR A 250 25.98 23.80 -3.63
N THR A 251 25.55 25.06 -3.45
CA THR A 251 26.44 26.22 -3.62
C THR A 251 27.34 26.43 -2.41
N ALA A 252 28.46 27.11 -2.65
CA ALA A 252 29.39 27.52 -1.59
C ALA A 252 28.86 28.70 -0.74
N ASP A 253 27.82 29.37 -1.21
CA ASP A 253 27.14 30.45 -0.51
C ASP A 253 25.86 29.95 0.16
N ASN A 254 25.51 30.60 1.27
CA ASN A 254 24.21 30.42 1.91
C ASN A 254 23.12 31.00 0.99
N ILE A 255 21.97 30.35 0.98
CA ILE A 255 20.79 30.88 0.31
C ILE A 255 19.98 31.66 1.33
N ASP A 256 19.95 32.97 1.14
CA ASP A 256 19.31 33.91 2.05
C ASP A 256 17.78 33.78 2.10
N LYS A 257 17.23 34.16 3.26
CA LYS A 257 15.79 34.35 3.51
C LYS A 257 15.28 35.59 2.76
N ILE A 258 14.97 35.46 1.48
CA ILE A 258 14.43 36.56 0.67
C ILE A 258 13.12 36.13 -0.01
N ASP A 259 12.09 36.99 0.09
CA ASP A 259 10.75 36.78 -0.50
C ASP A 259 10.73 36.66 -2.03
N SER A 260 11.77 37.13 -2.70
CA SER A 260 11.98 37.04 -4.15
C SER A 260 12.68 35.75 -4.59
N ASN A 261 13.17 34.94 -3.65
CA ASN A 261 13.69 33.62 -3.95
C ASN A 261 12.54 32.73 -4.49
N PRO A 262 12.75 31.96 -5.57
CA PRO A 262 11.75 31.02 -6.10
C PRO A 262 11.17 30.07 -5.04
N ASN A 263 11.95 29.73 -4.00
CA ASN A 263 11.57 28.82 -2.93
C ASN A 263 10.92 29.51 -1.72
N LYS A 264 10.80 30.85 -1.70
CA LYS A 264 10.24 31.64 -0.59
C LYS A 264 10.68 31.14 0.79
N LEU A 265 11.99 31.02 0.96
CA LEU A 265 12.60 30.55 2.20
C LEU A 265 12.25 31.50 3.35
N SER A 266 11.79 30.93 4.46
CA SER A 266 11.50 31.64 5.71
C SER A 266 12.68 31.59 6.69
N PHE A 267 13.79 30.95 6.29
CA PHE A 267 15.03 30.76 7.02
C PHE A 267 16.21 30.76 6.04
N GLU A 268 17.43 30.83 6.56
CA GLU A 268 18.66 30.77 5.75
C GLU A 268 19.06 29.31 5.53
N LEU A 269 19.28 28.93 4.27
CA LEU A 269 19.75 27.60 3.92
C LEU A 269 21.27 27.62 3.73
N LEU A 270 21.98 27.01 4.67
CA LEU A 270 23.45 27.02 4.71
C LEU A 270 24.07 26.43 3.43
N ALA A 271 25.28 26.87 3.08
CA ALA A 271 26.10 26.28 2.03
C ALA A 271 26.32 24.77 2.27
N HIS A 272 26.32 23.98 1.20
CA HIS A 272 26.55 22.52 1.23
C HIS A 272 25.66 21.77 2.25
N SER A 273 24.39 22.16 2.34
CA SER A 273 23.43 21.60 3.29
C SER A 273 22.17 21.05 2.65
N ILE A 274 21.55 20.09 3.32
CA ILE A 274 20.22 19.56 2.99
C ILE A 274 19.22 20.08 4.01
N TYR A 275 18.07 20.53 3.51
CA TYR A 275 16.90 20.83 4.30
C TYR A 275 15.84 19.76 4.09
N VAL A 276 15.33 19.23 5.20
CA VAL A 276 14.26 18.24 5.23
C VAL A 276 13.11 18.81 6.07
N CYS A 277 11.93 18.88 5.47
CA CYS A 277 10.70 19.27 6.16
C CYS A 277 9.66 18.17 5.98
N VAL A 278 9.01 17.77 7.08
CA VAL A 278 8.00 16.69 7.08
C VAL A 278 6.68 17.18 7.65
N TYR A 279 5.58 16.74 7.07
CA TYR A 279 4.24 16.96 7.60
C TYR A 279 3.66 15.62 8.06
N LEU A 280 3.34 15.55 9.36
CA LEU A 280 2.81 14.33 9.96
C LEU A 280 1.35 14.13 9.56
N ARG A 281 0.98 12.88 9.33
CA ARG A 281 -0.41 12.49 9.16
C ARG A 281 -1.17 12.67 10.48
N ALA A 282 -2.42 13.14 10.41
CA ALA A 282 -3.30 13.12 11.57
C ALA A 282 -3.44 11.67 12.08
N GLN A 283 -2.91 11.38 13.27
CA GLN A 283 -3.00 10.05 13.86
C GLN A 283 -4.46 9.77 14.23
N THR A 284 -5.14 8.91 13.47
CA THR A 284 -6.32 8.21 14.00
C THR A 284 -5.82 7.42 15.22
N LYS A 285 -6.50 7.53 16.37
CA LYS A 285 -6.12 6.97 17.69
C LYS A 285 -6.02 5.43 17.76
N GLN A 286 -5.54 4.78 16.71
CA GLN A 286 -5.50 3.33 16.56
C GLN A 286 -4.36 2.91 15.63
N SER A 287 -3.15 3.42 15.87
CA SER A 287 -1.94 2.72 15.45
C SER A 287 -1.38 2.01 16.67
N THR A 288 -1.80 0.76 16.87
CA THR A 288 -1.11 -0.21 17.73
C THR A 288 0.19 -0.63 17.03
N THR A 289 1.10 0.31 16.79
CA THR A 289 2.43 0.01 16.29
C THR A 289 3.29 -0.34 17.49
N THR A 290 3.58 -1.63 17.60
CA THR A 290 4.55 -2.27 18.51
C THR A 290 6.01 -1.86 18.21
N SER A 291 6.23 -0.68 17.61
CA SER A 291 7.54 -0.12 17.35
C SER A 291 7.96 0.71 18.58
N LYS A 292 9.03 0.30 19.25
CA LYS A 292 9.62 1.00 20.40
C LYS A 292 10.16 2.40 20.07
N GLU A 293 10.15 2.80 18.80
CA GLU A 293 10.75 4.03 18.28
C GLU A 293 9.72 5.14 18.10
N THR A 294 10.06 6.33 18.59
CA THR A 294 9.26 7.55 18.43
C THR A 294 9.19 8.00 16.96
N PRO A 295 8.16 8.77 16.55
CA PRO A 295 8.07 9.27 15.17
C PRO A 295 9.30 10.05 14.71
N SER A 296 9.90 10.86 15.59
CA SER A 296 11.11 11.63 15.28
C SER A 296 12.33 10.72 15.07
N GLU A 297 12.48 9.64 15.83
CA GLU A 297 13.53 8.63 15.61
C GLU A 297 13.37 7.90 14.28
N GLN A 298 12.15 7.52 13.90
CA GLN A 298 11.89 6.87 12.61
C GLN A 298 12.27 7.78 11.43
N ILE A 299 11.89 9.06 11.49
CA ILE A 299 12.23 10.08 10.49
C ILE A 299 13.75 10.25 10.42
N ALA A 300 14.40 10.42 11.58
CA ALA A 300 15.84 10.65 11.66
C ALA A 300 16.65 9.47 11.12
N LYS A 301 16.24 8.22 11.42
CA LYS A 301 16.87 7.01 10.87
C LYS A 301 16.75 6.94 9.34
N VAL A 302 15.60 7.32 8.78
CA VAL A 302 15.40 7.35 7.33
C VAL A 302 16.30 8.38 6.65
N ILE A 303 16.42 9.58 7.24
CA ILE A 303 17.33 10.63 6.74
C ILE A 303 18.77 10.13 6.83
N TRP A 304 19.20 9.60 7.98
CA TRP A 304 20.55 9.07 8.18
C TRP A 304 20.92 8.01 7.14
N LYS A 305 20.04 7.04 6.89
CA LYS A 305 20.26 5.92 5.96
C LYS A 305 20.35 6.35 4.49
N ASN A 306 19.88 7.54 4.14
CA ASN A 306 19.80 8.01 2.75
C ASN A 306 20.66 9.25 2.46
N LYS A 307 21.06 10.01 3.48
CA LYS A 307 21.97 11.16 3.31
C LYS A 307 23.38 10.69 2.99
N THR A 308 24.15 11.58 2.37
CA THR A 308 25.57 11.37 2.10
C THR A 308 26.45 11.88 3.24
N PRO A 309 27.59 11.21 3.50
CA PRO A 309 28.57 11.70 4.48
C PRO A 309 29.04 13.13 4.18
N GLY A 310 29.26 13.93 5.22
CA GLY A 310 29.81 15.29 5.09
C GLY A 310 28.82 16.41 4.80
N CYS A 311 27.59 16.11 4.34
CA CYS A 311 26.57 17.14 4.14
C CYS A 311 25.95 17.62 5.47
N ALA A 312 25.82 18.94 5.64
CA ALA A 312 25.15 19.53 6.80
C ALA A 312 23.62 19.40 6.70
N LEU A 313 22.92 19.35 7.84
CA LEU A 313 21.47 19.33 7.91
C LEU A 313 20.96 20.61 8.57
N VAL A 314 19.91 21.19 8.01
CA VAL A 314 19.25 22.40 8.53
C VAL A 314 17.86 22.02 9.03
N GLY A 315 17.51 22.44 10.25
CA GLY A 315 16.21 22.21 10.87
C GLY A 315 16.25 22.48 12.37
N ASN A 316 15.08 22.72 12.97
CA ASN A 316 14.93 23.02 14.39
C ASN A 316 14.89 21.76 15.25
N GLU A 317 14.26 20.69 14.76
CA GLU A 317 14.25 19.41 15.46
C GLU A 317 15.58 18.71 15.24
N THR A 318 16.21 18.23 16.31
CA THR A 318 17.48 17.50 16.24
C THR A 318 17.41 16.21 17.04
N VAL A 319 17.60 15.10 16.35
CA VAL A 319 17.58 13.75 16.92
C VAL A 319 18.97 13.12 16.81
N LEU A 320 19.40 12.45 17.88
CA LEU A 320 20.63 11.66 17.87
C LEU A 320 20.31 10.26 17.35
N VAL A 321 20.92 9.89 16.22
CA VAL A 321 20.84 8.54 15.66
C VAL A 321 22.14 7.81 15.98
N THR A 322 22.03 6.68 16.67
CA THR A 322 23.15 5.77 16.89
C THR A 322 23.29 4.85 15.67
N ASP A 323 24.50 4.67 15.19
CA ASP A 323 24.80 3.72 14.10
C ASP A 323 24.69 2.28 14.60
N ASP A 324 23.58 1.63 14.25
CA ASP A 324 23.28 0.24 14.55
C ASP A 324 23.57 -0.69 13.36
N THR A 325 24.46 -0.29 12.43
CA THR A 325 24.74 -1.07 11.22
C THR A 325 25.27 -2.47 11.59
N THR A 326 24.62 -3.49 11.04
CA THR A 326 25.01 -4.90 11.18
C THR A 326 25.65 -5.43 9.90
N ASP A 327 26.50 -6.44 10.03
CA ASP A 327 26.98 -7.23 8.90
C ASP A 327 25.86 -8.09 8.29
N SER A 328 26.19 -8.85 7.23
CA SER A 328 25.28 -9.76 6.55
C SER A 328 24.75 -10.90 7.44
N ASP A 329 25.45 -11.18 8.54
CA ASP A 329 25.13 -12.25 9.49
C ASP A 329 24.38 -11.70 10.72
N GLY A 330 24.07 -10.40 10.75
CA GLY A 330 23.32 -9.73 11.82
C GLY A 330 24.17 -9.31 13.02
N ASN A 331 25.49 -9.39 12.96
CA ASN A 331 26.37 -8.90 14.01
C ASN A 331 26.57 -7.39 13.87
N CYS A 332 26.48 -6.63 14.96
CA CYS A 332 26.79 -5.20 14.92
C CYS A 332 28.23 -4.96 14.49
N LEU A 333 28.44 -4.14 13.46
CA LEU A 333 29.77 -3.72 12.99
C LEU A 333 30.48 -2.87 14.04
N TYR A 334 29.71 -2.14 14.84
CA TYR A 334 30.18 -1.38 15.99
C TYR A 334 29.70 -2.05 17.27
N CYS A 335 30.60 -2.23 18.25
CA CYS A 335 30.16 -2.73 19.56
C CYS A 335 29.14 -1.75 20.17
N ASN A 336 28.00 -2.27 20.67
CA ASN A 336 26.85 -1.47 21.11
C ASN A 336 27.19 -0.37 22.15
N SER A 337 28.31 -0.48 22.87
CA SER A 337 28.77 0.51 23.85
C SER A 337 29.65 1.63 23.28
N ARG A 338 30.07 1.55 22.01
CA ARG A 338 30.92 2.57 21.33
C ARG A 338 30.43 2.93 19.93
N ALA A 339 29.18 2.64 19.61
CA ALA A 339 28.61 3.00 18.31
C ALA A 339 28.64 4.53 18.12
N PRO A 340 29.08 5.03 16.95
CA PRO A 340 29.09 6.45 16.67
C PRO A 340 27.65 7.00 16.66
N GLN A 341 27.51 8.26 17.05
CA GLN A 341 26.23 8.97 17.09
C GLN A 341 26.25 10.17 16.16
N TYR A 342 25.18 10.34 15.41
CA TYR A 342 25.02 11.40 14.42
C TYR A 342 23.83 12.29 14.77
N LYS A 343 24.04 13.60 14.74
CA LYS A 343 22.98 14.59 14.90
C LYS A 343 22.26 14.74 13.56
N ILE A 344 20.99 14.38 13.52
CA ILE A 344 20.13 14.54 12.36
C ILE A 344 19.12 15.63 12.66
N SER A 345 19.16 16.70 11.87
CA SER A 345 18.27 17.85 12.02
C SER A 345 17.27 17.95 10.88
N PHE A 346 16.01 18.26 11.18
CA PHE A 346 14.91 18.43 10.23
C PHE A 346 13.82 19.35 10.82
N ASP A 347 12.83 19.72 10.03
CA ASP A 347 11.69 20.55 10.46
C ASP A 347 10.35 19.82 10.33
N TYR A 348 9.40 20.19 11.18
CA TYR A 348 7.99 19.91 10.97
C TYR A 348 7.33 21.06 10.22
N ALA A 349 6.56 20.75 9.18
CA ALA A 349 5.89 21.77 8.39
C ALA A 349 4.78 22.46 9.22
N GLU A 350 4.81 23.78 9.25
CA GLU A 350 3.77 24.59 9.89
C GLU A 350 2.52 24.65 8.99
N LYS A 351 1.33 24.57 9.59
CA LYS A 351 0.09 24.75 8.82
C LYS A 351 -0.03 26.19 8.38
N LYS A 352 -0.37 26.39 7.10
CA LYS A 352 -0.61 27.71 6.51
C LYS A 352 -2.00 27.79 5.91
N ASP A 353 -2.85 28.60 6.53
CA ASP A 353 -4.22 28.79 6.08
C ASP A 353 -4.27 29.50 4.73
N VAL A 354 -4.96 28.85 3.80
CA VAL A 354 -5.30 29.35 2.48
C VAL A 354 -6.73 29.89 2.53
N TYR A 355 -6.91 31.07 1.94
CA TYR A 355 -8.19 31.74 1.87
C TYR A 355 -8.65 31.81 0.42
N ILE A 356 -9.92 31.56 0.18
CA ILE A 356 -10.50 31.55 -1.18
C ILE A 356 -11.73 32.44 -1.19
N LYS A 357 -11.79 33.34 -2.18
CA LYS A 357 -12.93 34.22 -2.41
C LYS A 357 -13.49 33.96 -3.79
N VAL A 358 -14.79 33.66 -3.84
CA VAL A 358 -15.54 33.41 -5.06
C VAL A 358 -16.58 34.51 -5.22
N MET A 359 -16.59 35.14 -6.39
CA MET A 359 -17.63 36.09 -6.79
C MET A 359 -18.44 35.45 -7.91
N MET A 360 -19.75 35.34 -7.70
CA MET A 360 -20.70 34.66 -8.58
C MET A 360 -21.71 35.65 -9.14
N GLU A 361 -22.20 35.41 -10.36
CA GLU A 361 -23.35 36.11 -10.90
C GLU A 361 -24.63 35.58 -10.21
N ASP A 362 -25.49 36.48 -9.74
CA ASP A 362 -26.81 36.09 -9.24
C ASP A 362 -27.66 35.56 -10.41
N SER A 363 -27.87 34.25 -10.44
CA SER A 363 -28.75 33.61 -11.40
C SER A 363 -29.89 32.94 -10.64
N LYS A 364 -31.07 32.89 -11.28
CA LYS A 364 -32.39 32.55 -10.70
C LYS A 364 -32.36 31.53 -9.55
N PRO A 365 -33.22 31.69 -8.52
CA PRO A 365 -33.14 30.94 -7.28
C PRO A 365 -33.15 29.43 -7.51
N ILE A 366 -32.09 28.76 -7.07
CA ILE A 366 -32.03 27.30 -6.93
C ILE A 366 -32.72 26.89 -5.63
N VAL A 367 -33.29 25.69 -5.59
CA VAL A 367 -33.78 25.08 -4.34
C VAL A 367 -32.57 24.50 -3.59
N GLY A 368 -32.14 25.15 -2.50
CA GLY A 368 -31.05 24.69 -1.64
C GLY A 368 -30.18 25.82 -1.08
N ASP A 369 -29.05 25.46 -0.47
CA ASP A 369 -28.03 26.40 0.01
C ASP A 369 -26.81 26.40 -0.96
N PRO A 370 -26.77 27.32 -1.94
CA PRO A 370 -25.72 27.35 -2.95
C PRO A 370 -24.34 27.72 -2.38
N VAL A 371 -24.29 28.47 -1.28
CA VAL A 371 -23.01 28.85 -0.65
C VAL A 371 -22.32 27.62 -0.10
N THR A 372 -23.05 26.78 0.64
CA THR A 372 -22.50 25.55 1.23
C THR A 372 -22.06 24.56 0.14
N LEU A 373 -22.82 24.43 -0.96
CA LEU A 373 -22.43 23.57 -2.09
C LEU A 373 -21.11 24.01 -2.73
N ILE A 374 -20.94 25.32 -2.96
CA ILE A 374 -19.70 25.87 -3.54
C ILE A 374 -18.52 25.68 -2.58
N LYS A 375 -18.71 25.98 -1.28
CA LYS A 375 -17.67 25.78 -0.26
C LYS A 375 -17.19 24.33 -0.21
N ASN A 376 -18.13 23.38 -0.14
CA ASN A 376 -17.81 21.96 -0.09
C ASN A 376 -17.07 21.52 -1.37
N LYS A 377 -17.50 22.00 -2.53
CA LYS A 377 -16.85 21.62 -3.79
C LYS A 377 -15.42 22.11 -3.90
N ILE A 378 -15.15 23.33 -3.45
CA ILE A 378 -13.78 23.88 -3.40
C ILE A 378 -12.93 23.10 -2.39
N TYR A 379 -13.51 22.75 -1.23
CA TYR A 379 -12.84 21.97 -0.21
C TYR A 379 -12.49 20.55 -0.69
N GLU A 380 -13.40 19.87 -1.41
CA GLU A 380 -13.15 18.56 -2.03
C GLU A 380 -11.96 18.60 -2.98
N VAL A 381 -11.88 19.61 -3.85
CA VAL A 381 -10.78 19.79 -4.82
C VAL A 381 -9.46 20.04 -4.10
N PHE A 382 -9.48 20.90 -3.07
CA PHE A 382 -8.29 21.23 -2.30
C PHE A 382 -7.74 20.02 -1.52
N THR A 383 -8.64 19.22 -0.95
CA THR A 383 -8.28 18.02 -0.19
C THR A 383 -8.03 16.80 -1.06
N GLY A 384 -8.34 16.88 -2.36
CA GLY A 384 -8.19 15.80 -3.33
C GLY A 384 -9.25 14.70 -3.22
N GLN A 385 -10.39 14.97 -2.56
CA GLN A 385 -11.50 14.02 -2.43
C GLN A 385 -12.21 13.74 -3.77
N ASP A 386 -12.07 14.65 -4.74
CA ASP A 386 -12.56 14.51 -6.10
C ASP A 386 -11.57 13.81 -7.05
N GLY A 387 -10.42 13.36 -6.55
CA GLY A 387 -9.31 12.81 -7.34
C GLY A 387 -8.30 13.85 -7.83
N SER A 388 -8.49 15.14 -7.51
CA SER A 388 -7.52 16.19 -7.78
C SER A 388 -6.23 16.02 -6.97
N LYS A 389 -5.13 16.56 -7.49
CA LYS A 389 -3.85 16.55 -6.77
C LYS A 389 -3.91 17.50 -5.59
N LYS A 390 -3.78 16.96 -4.37
CA LYS A 390 -3.64 17.74 -3.14
C LYS A 390 -2.42 18.68 -3.21
N PRO A 391 -2.52 19.93 -2.75
CA PRO A 391 -1.38 20.81 -2.55
C PRO A 391 -0.34 20.20 -1.59
N ARG A 392 0.93 20.31 -1.98
CA ARG A 392 2.09 19.82 -1.20
C ARG A 392 2.74 20.92 -0.38
N ILE A 393 3.65 20.56 0.53
CA ILE A 393 4.52 21.50 1.25
C ILE A 393 5.24 22.41 0.23
N GLY A 394 5.23 23.73 0.47
CA GLY A 394 5.87 24.70 -0.42
C GLY A 394 5.28 24.77 -1.84
N SER A 395 4.07 24.24 -2.06
CA SER A 395 3.44 24.30 -3.39
C SER A 395 2.85 25.68 -3.72
N GLN A 396 2.73 25.94 -5.01
CA GLN A 396 2.00 27.10 -5.51
C GLN A 396 0.54 26.72 -5.77
N ILE A 397 -0.39 27.54 -5.26
CA ILE A 397 -1.83 27.33 -5.42
C ILE A 397 -2.34 28.37 -6.39
N PHE A 398 -3.08 27.91 -7.40
CA PHE A 398 -3.68 28.78 -8.42
C PHE A 398 -5.19 28.84 -8.24
N ALA A 399 -5.75 30.04 -8.36
CA ALA A 399 -7.20 30.23 -8.39
C ALA A 399 -7.86 29.46 -9.55
N SER A 400 -7.16 29.34 -10.68
CA SER A 400 -7.65 28.65 -11.89
C SER A 400 -8.06 27.19 -11.63
N GLN A 401 -7.45 26.51 -10.66
CA GLN A 401 -7.70 25.11 -10.34
C GLN A 401 -9.13 24.85 -9.86
N PHE A 402 -9.78 25.86 -9.27
CA PHE A 402 -11.12 25.72 -8.68
C PHE A 402 -12.26 26.09 -9.63
N TYR A 403 -12.00 26.75 -10.77
CA TYR A 403 -13.06 27.24 -11.66
C TYR A 403 -13.91 26.10 -12.24
N CYS A 404 -13.25 25.09 -12.81
CA CYS A 404 -13.96 23.95 -13.41
C CYS A 404 -14.79 23.18 -12.37
N ALA A 405 -14.28 23.07 -11.15
CA ALA A 405 -14.98 22.37 -10.08
C ALA A 405 -16.25 23.12 -9.65
N VAL A 406 -16.19 24.44 -9.48
CA VAL A 406 -17.38 25.24 -9.17
C VAL A 406 -18.39 25.21 -10.32
N GLN A 407 -17.93 25.31 -11.57
CA GLN A 407 -18.80 25.24 -12.75
C GLN A 407 -19.47 23.86 -12.93
N SER A 408 -18.87 22.79 -12.40
CA SER A 408 -19.46 21.45 -12.46
C SER A 408 -20.74 21.29 -11.63
N LEU A 409 -21.07 22.25 -10.76
CA LEU A 409 -22.29 22.24 -9.92
C LEU A 409 -23.57 22.50 -10.74
N GLY A 410 -23.45 22.96 -11.98
CA GLY A 410 -24.56 23.13 -12.92
C GLY A 410 -24.56 24.50 -13.61
N GLU A 411 -25.51 24.70 -14.52
CA GLU A 411 -25.63 25.93 -15.33
C GLU A 411 -25.85 27.20 -14.51
N TRP A 412 -26.33 27.08 -13.27
CA TRP A 412 -26.52 28.18 -12.33
C TRP A 412 -25.20 28.71 -11.74
N ALA A 413 -24.14 27.89 -11.73
CA ALA A 413 -22.87 28.20 -11.06
C ALA A 413 -21.95 29.06 -11.94
N LYS A 414 -22.38 30.29 -12.21
CA LYS A 414 -21.65 31.26 -13.04
C LYS A 414 -20.63 32.05 -12.22
N VAL A 415 -19.36 31.71 -12.37
CA VAL A 415 -18.24 32.36 -11.68
C VAL A 415 -17.84 33.65 -12.41
N ILE A 416 -17.88 34.79 -11.73
CA ILE A 416 -17.35 36.07 -12.22
C ILE A 416 -15.84 36.08 -12.02
N CYS A 417 -15.38 35.81 -10.81
CA CYS A 417 -13.96 35.57 -10.57
C CYS A 417 -13.72 34.79 -9.26
N LEU A 418 -12.54 34.20 -9.19
CA LEU A 418 -12.04 33.48 -8.02
C LEU A 418 -10.64 34.01 -7.69
N LYS A 419 -10.43 34.32 -6.41
CA LYS A 419 -9.17 34.79 -5.85
C LYS A 419 -8.72 33.89 -4.73
N VAL A 420 -7.40 33.77 -4.58
CA VAL A 420 -6.71 33.02 -3.53
C VAL A 420 -5.85 33.94 -2.70
N GLY A 421 -5.64 33.58 -1.44
CA GLY A 421 -5.04 34.43 -0.45
C GLY A 421 -4.34 33.67 0.67
N LEU A 422 -3.46 34.38 1.37
CA LEU A 422 -2.81 33.93 2.61
C LEU A 422 -2.95 35.06 3.64
N ASN A 423 -2.92 34.72 4.93
CA ASN A 423 -3.04 35.69 6.04
C ASN A 423 -4.30 36.59 5.94
N GLY A 424 -5.42 36.04 5.47
CA GLY A 424 -6.68 36.77 5.34
C GLY A 424 -6.78 37.74 4.15
N VAL A 425 -5.72 37.92 3.37
CA VAL A 425 -5.73 38.80 2.18
C VAL A 425 -5.98 37.97 0.92
N VAL A 426 -7.12 38.18 0.26
CA VAL A 426 -7.64 37.32 -0.83
C VAL A 426 -7.84 38.09 -2.14
N ASP A 427 -6.75 38.54 -2.75
CA ASP A 427 -6.75 39.39 -3.95
C ASP A 427 -5.94 38.82 -5.13
N LYS A 428 -5.25 37.69 -4.92
CA LYS A 428 -4.29 37.15 -5.90
C LYS A 428 -4.89 36.04 -6.75
N ASN A 429 -4.34 35.85 -7.95
CA ASN A 429 -4.67 34.72 -8.83
C ASN A 429 -3.81 33.48 -8.52
N LYS A 430 -2.71 33.65 -7.79
CA LYS A 430 -1.83 32.60 -7.31
C LYS A 430 -1.20 33.00 -5.98
N VAL A 431 -0.97 32.03 -5.12
CA VAL A 431 -0.21 32.20 -3.87
C VAL A 431 0.86 31.11 -3.79
N GLN A 432 2.04 31.48 -3.27
CA GLN A 432 3.16 30.58 -3.04
C GLN A 432 3.33 30.41 -1.53
N VAL A 433 3.26 29.17 -1.07
CA VAL A 433 3.51 28.82 0.34
C VAL A 433 5.01 28.55 0.51
N ALA A 434 5.56 28.85 1.69
CA ALA A 434 6.97 28.61 1.99
C ALA A 434 7.28 27.11 2.09
N ILE A 435 8.53 26.70 1.85
CA ILE A 435 8.92 25.27 1.85
C ILE A 435 8.91 24.61 3.25
N ASN A 436 8.72 25.39 4.31
CA ASN A 436 8.49 24.89 5.67
C ASN A 436 7.00 24.92 6.06
N GLN A 437 6.10 25.15 5.11
CA GLN A 437 4.68 25.34 5.37
C GLN A 437 3.82 24.40 4.52
N MET A 438 2.84 23.79 5.19
CA MET A 438 1.82 22.95 4.57
C MET A 438 0.55 23.78 4.34
N PRO A 439 0.10 23.98 3.09
CA PRO A 439 -1.16 24.63 2.82
C PRO A 439 -2.34 23.83 3.38
N VAL A 440 -3.20 24.50 4.16
CA VAL A 440 -4.45 23.95 4.69
C VAL A 440 -5.61 24.88 4.35
N LEU A 441 -6.79 24.32 4.16
CA LEU A 441 -8.01 25.06 3.87
C LEU A 441 -9.07 24.64 4.88
N ASP A 442 -9.71 25.62 5.50
CA ASP A 442 -10.92 25.43 6.29
C ASP A 442 -12.13 25.95 5.49
N LEU A 443 -13.30 25.37 5.69
CA LEU A 443 -14.56 25.82 5.06
C LEU A 443 -14.90 27.27 5.44
N ASP A 444 -14.48 27.72 6.62
CA ASP A 444 -14.65 29.09 7.08
C ASP A 444 -13.78 30.09 6.31
N ASN A 445 -12.66 29.63 5.76
CA ASN A 445 -11.74 30.45 4.95
C ASN A 445 -12.20 30.60 3.49
N ILE A 446 -13.33 30.00 3.13
CA ILE A 446 -13.96 30.14 1.81
C ILE A 446 -15.09 31.16 1.91
N THR A 447 -15.00 32.25 1.18
CA THR A 447 -16.05 33.29 1.09
C THR A 447 -16.70 33.25 -0.30
N VAL A 448 -18.03 33.20 -0.34
CA VAL A 448 -18.81 33.19 -1.59
C VAL A 448 -19.77 34.37 -1.56
N ASN A 449 -19.65 35.26 -2.56
CA ASN A 449 -20.51 36.43 -2.70
C ASN A 449 -21.25 36.39 -4.04
N PHE A 450 -22.55 36.64 -4.02
CA PHE A 450 -23.38 36.82 -5.22
C PHE A 450 -23.50 38.32 -5.52
N MET A 451 -23.23 38.71 -6.76
CA MET A 451 -23.36 40.08 -7.22
C MET A 451 -24.59 40.21 -8.10
N ASN A 452 -25.47 41.15 -7.75
CA ASN A 452 -26.61 41.52 -8.58
C ASN A 452 -26.13 42.53 -9.62
N ASP A 453 -26.45 42.30 -10.89
CA ASP A 453 -26.17 43.23 -11.98
C ASP A 453 -27.04 44.49 -11.83
N THR A 454 -26.65 45.42 -10.97
CA THR A 454 -27.31 46.73 -10.76
C THR A 454 -26.37 47.91 -10.91
N THR A 455 -25.17 47.71 -11.45
CA THR A 455 -24.27 48.81 -11.83
C THR A 455 -23.85 48.66 -13.29
N GLY A 456 -24.84 48.80 -14.17
CA GLY A 456 -24.67 49.29 -15.53
C GLY A 456 -25.50 50.56 -15.67
N ALA A 457 -24.87 51.72 -15.44
CA ALA A 457 -25.36 53.04 -15.84
C ALA A 457 -24.26 53.71 -16.65
#